data_AF-A0A1G2LPM8-F1
#
_entry.id   AF-A0A1G2LPM8-F1
#
_cell.length_a   1.000
_cell.length_b   1.000
_cell.length_c   1.000
_cell.angle_alpha   90.00
_cell.angle_beta   90.00
_cell.angle_gamma   90.00
#
_symmetry.space_group_name_H-M   'P 1'
#
loop_
_entity.id
_entity.type
_entity.pdbx_description
1 polymer ?
#
loop_
_entity_poly.entity_id
_entity_poly.type
_entity_poly.pdbx_seq_one_letter_code
_entity_poly.pdbx_strand_id
1 'polypeptide(L)'
;MVLTNQQKQKIEEIGQKHDLRFIILHGSQAVEKAHERSDVDIALLGKDRLLFPEVLELHGEFSGIFGDNQKRELDIKTLERADALFRYEVTKTGVLLFGDALDYEEFKAYAYRVFTDSRDLRALELILLKKSIRSLAKRYALDKLRQ
;
A
#
# COMPACT_ATOMS: atom_id res chain seq x y z
N MET A 1 -5.56 -14.84 1.79
CA MET A 1 -6.16 -15.16 0.47
C MET A 1 -5.46 -16.37 -0.16
N VAL A 2 -6.18 -17.31 -0.78
CA VAL A 2 -5.57 -18.39 -1.57
C VAL A 2 -5.70 -18.04 -3.06
N LEU A 3 -4.58 -17.86 -3.75
CA LEU A 3 -4.55 -17.56 -5.20
C LEU A 3 -4.65 -18.84 -6.03
N THR A 4 -5.46 -18.81 -7.08
CA THR A 4 -5.50 -19.90 -8.06
C THR A 4 -4.21 -19.92 -8.90
N ASN A 5 -3.88 -21.08 -9.49
CA ASN A 5 -2.70 -21.18 -10.37
C ASN A 5 -2.79 -20.23 -11.56
N GLN A 6 -4.00 -20.03 -12.11
CA GLN A 6 -4.21 -19.07 -13.21
C GLN A 6 -3.97 -17.63 -12.78
N GLN A 7 -4.38 -17.25 -11.56
CA GLN A 7 -4.09 -15.91 -11.03
C GLN A 7 -2.60 -15.71 -10.81
N LYS A 8 -1.90 -16.70 -10.23
CA LYS A 8 -0.45 -16.65 -10.04
C LYS A 8 0.29 -16.47 -11.36
N GLN A 9 -0.10 -17.22 -12.39
CA GLN A 9 0.51 -17.09 -13.72
C GLN A 9 0.29 -15.70 -14.32
N LYS A 10 -0.92 -15.15 -14.23
CA LYS A 10 -1.17 -13.77 -14.72
C LYS A 10 -0.36 -12.74 -13.95
N ILE A 11 -0.23 -12.89 -12.62
CA ILE A 11 0.58 -11.98 -11.79
C ILE A 11 2.05 -12.02 -12.24
N GLU A 12 2.57 -13.21 -12.52
CA GLU A 12 3.93 -13.41 -13.05
C GLU A 12 4.10 -12.70 -14.40
N GLU A 13 3.14 -12.88 -15.33
CA GLU A 13 3.16 -12.23 -16.64
C GLU A 13 3.14 -10.70 -16.54
N ILE A 14 2.30 -10.14 -15.65
CA ILE A 14 2.25 -8.69 -15.38
C ILE A 14 3.59 -8.20 -14.82
N GLY A 15 4.13 -8.92 -13.82
CA GLY A 15 5.38 -8.56 -13.17
C GLY A 15 6.55 -8.47 -14.16
N GLN A 16 6.63 -9.43 -15.09
CA GLN A 16 7.65 -9.43 -16.14
C GLN A 16 7.39 -8.37 -17.20
N LYS A 17 6.14 -8.20 -17.66
CA LYS A 17 5.75 -7.24 -18.71
C LYS A 17 6.08 -5.80 -18.33
N HIS A 18 5.82 -5.41 -17.08
CA HIS A 18 6.00 -4.04 -16.59
C HIS A 18 7.31 -3.83 -15.83
N ASP A 19 8.24 -4.78 -15.93
CA ASP A 19 9.55 -4.76 -15.26
C ASP A 19 9.45 -4.42 -13.76
N LEU A 20 8.52 -5.08 -13.08
CA LEU A 20 8.32 -4.89 -11.66
C LEU A 20 9.45 -5.56 -10.88
N ARG A 21 9.82 -4.94 -9.76
CA ARG A 21 10.67 -5.57 -8.76
C ARG A 21 9.85 -6.40 -7.79
N PHE A 22 8.72 -5.85 -7.31
CA PHE A 22 7.82 -6.54 -6.38
C PHE A 22 6.35 -6.31 -6.72
N ILE A 23 5.56 -7.36 -6.52
CA ILE A 23 4.11 -7.28 -6.34
C ILE A 23 3.81 -7.85 -4.95
N ILE A 24 3.22 -7.05 -4.06
CA ILE A 24 3.00 -7.42 -2.67
C ILE A 24 1.51 -7.25 -2.35
N LEU A 25 0.87 -8.33 -1.90
CA LEU A 25 -0.44 -8.25 -1.28
C LEU A 25 -0.27 -7.79 0.16
N HIS A 26 -0.98 -6.75 0.58
CA HIS A 26 -0.93 -6.27 1.96
C HIS A 26 -2.31 -6.03 2.55
N GLY A 27 -2.34 -5.43 3.74
CA GLY A 27 -3.58 -5.05 4.40
C GLY A 27 -4.36 -6.24 4.95
N SER A 28 -5.69 -6.08 5.00
CA SER A 28 -6.58 -7.03 5.69
C SER A 28 -6.58 -8.43 5.06
N GLN A 29 -6.28 -8.54 3.76
CA GLN A 29 -6.21 -9.80 3.02
C GLN A 29 -4.93 -10.61 3.28
N ALA A 30 -3.87 -9.95 3.76
CA ALA A 30 -2.58 -10.57 4.04
C ALA A 30 -2.52 -11.22 5.45
N VAL A 31 -3.39 -10.80 6.36
CA VAL A 31 -3.54 -11.39 7.71
C VAL A 31 -4.62 -12.49 7.66
N GLU A 32 -4.37 -13.64 8.30
CA GLU A 32 -5.18 -14.90 8.25
C GLU A 32 -6.68 -14.82 8.65
N LYS A 33 -7.29 -13.63 8.71
CA LYS A 33 -8.72 -13.39 9.00
C LYS A 33 -9.48 -12.74 7.83
N ALA A 34 -9.00 -12.89 6.61
CA ALA A 34 -9.61 -12.27 5.46
C ALA A 34 -10.94 -12.97 5.08
N HIS A 35 -12.05 -12.25 5.23
CA HIS A 35 -13.33 -12.66 4.63
C HIS A 35 -13.26 -12.54 3.10
N GLU A 36 -13.99 -13.39 2.37
CA GLU A 36 -14.05 -13.41 0.89
C GLU A 36 -14.45 -12.08 0.24
N ARG A 37 -14.98 -11.12 1.01
CA ARG A 37 -15.42 -9.79 0.54
C ARG A 37 -14.48 -8.65 0.89
N SER A 38 -13.35 -8.88 1.56
CA SER A 38 -12.49 -7.74 1.92
C SER A 38 -11.72 -7.22 0.71
N ASP A 39 -11.49 -5.91 0.73
CA ASP A 39 -10.76 -5.16 -0.28
C ASP A 39 -9.36 -5.74 -0.50
N VAL A 40 -8.85 -5.57 -1.72
CA VAL A 40 -7.56 -6.12 -2.14
C VAL A 40 -6.58 -4.96 -2.22
N ASP A 41 -5.65 -4.91 -1.27
CA ASP A 41 -4.57 -3.92 -1.26
C ASP A 41 -3.31 -4.50 -1.90
N ILE A 42 -2.87 -3.90 -3.03
CA ILE A 42 -1.65 -4.29 -3.73
C ILE A 42 -0.64 -3.15 -3.68
N ALA A 43 0.57 -3.47 -3.21
CA ALA A 43 1.72 -2.59 -3.28
C ALA A 43 2.67 -3.04 -4.40
N LEU A 44 3.08 -2.09 -5.22
CA LEU A 44 3.96 -2.30 -6.36
C LEU A 44 5.27 -1.55 -6.17
N LEU A 45 6.36 -2.16 -6.64
CA LEU A 45 7.65 -1.49 -6.81
C LEU A 45 8.20 -1.88 -8.17
N GLY A 46 8.44 -0.91 -9.05
CA GLY A 46 9.15 -1.09 -10.31
C GLY A 46 10.65 -1.24 -10.10
N LYS A 47 11.35 -1.84 -11.08
CA LYS A 47 12.82 -1.74 -11.13
C LYS A 47 13.24 -0.30 -11.41
N ASP A 48 12.53 0.33 -12.33
CA ASP A 48 12.51 1.77 -12.53
C ASP A 48 11.26 2.40 -11.90
N ARG A 49 11.28 3.73 -11.78
CA ARG A 49 10.17 4.48 -11.19
C ARG A 49 8.93 4.39 -12.06
N LEU A 50 7.87 3.79 -11.52
CA LEU A 50 6.55 3.76 -12.15
C LEU A 50 5.95 5.17 -12.30
N LEU A 51 5.54 5.49 -13.52
CA LEU A 51 4.82 6.70 -13.91
C LEU A 51 3.31 6.49 -13.81
N PHE A 52 2.57 7.59 -13.71
CA PHE A 52 1.10 7.53 -13.54
C PHE A 52 0.37 6.72 -14.63
N PRO A 53 0.70 6.84 -15.94
CA PRO A 53 0.06 6.01 -16.96
C PRO A 53 0.29 4.51 -16.75
N GLU A 54 1.50 4.10 -16.36
CA GLU A 54 1.84 2.70 -16.11
C GLU A 54 1.06 2.15 -14.91
N VAL A 55 0.94 2.95 -13.84
CA VAL A 55 0.14 2.58 -12.67
C VAL A 55 -1.33 2.39 -13.04
N LEU A 56 -1.87 3.20 -13.95
CA LEU A 56 -3.25 3.07 -14.42
C LEU A 56 -3.46 1.80 -15.26
N GLU A 57 -2.49 1.46 -16.12
CA GLU A 57 -2.51 0.21 -16.88
C GLU A 57 -2.44 -1.01 -15.95
N LEU A 58 -1.54 -0.99 -14.99
CA LEU A 58 -1.41 -2.02 -13.96
C LEU A 58 -2.73 -2.19 -13.19
N HIS A 59 -3.40 -1.09 -12.84
CA HIS A 59 -4.72 -1.13 -12.22
C HIS A 59 -5.76 -1.88 -13.06
N GLY A 60 -5.80 -1.62 -14.37
CA GLY A 60 -6.67 -2.36 -15.29
C GLY A 60 -6.36 -3.85 -15.33
N GLU A 61 -5.08 -4.22 -15.36
CA GLU A 61 -4.65 -5.62 -15.41
C GLU A 61 -4.97 -6.38 -14.11
N PHE A 62 -4.68 -5.79 -12.95
CA PHE A 62 -5.01 -6.38 -11.66
C PHE A 62 -6.52 -6.43 -11.39
N SER A 63 -7.28 -5.44 -11.86
CA SER A 63 -8.75 -5.47 -11.83
C SER A 63 -9.29 -6.70 -12.60
N GLY A 64 -8.65 -7.06 -13.71
CA GLY A 64 -8.96 -8.30 -14.45
C GLY A 64 -8.65 -9.61 -13.72
N ILE A 65 -7.83 -9.58 -12.65
CA ILE A 65 -7.44 -10.75 -11.85
C ILE A 65 -8.27 -10.86 -10.58
N PHE A 66 -8.41 -9.74 -9.87
CA PHE A 66 -9.00 -9.69 -8.53
C PHE A 66 -10.46 -9.21 -8.54
N GLY A 67 -10.89 -8.60 -9.64
CA GLY A 67 -12.12 -7.83 -9.74
C GLY A 67 -11.96 -6.45 -9.08
N ASP A 68 -12.68 -5.48 -9.62
CA ASP A 68 -12.89 -4.18 -8.99
C ASP A 68 -14.36 -3.81 -9.17
N ASN A 69 -15.14 -3.87 -8.08
CA ASN A 69 -16.58 -3.64 -8.11
C ASN A 69 -17.11 -3.19 -6.74
N GLN A 70 -18.39 -2.82 -6.68
CA GLN A 70 -19.05 -2.35 -5.45
C GLN A 70 -19.00 -3.32 -4.25
N LYS A 71 -18.63 -4.59 -4.47
CA LYS A 71 -18.50 -5.60 -3.41
C LYS A 71 -17.05 -5.85 -2.98
N ARG A 72 -16.07 -5.36 -3.73
CA ARG A 72 -14.63 -5.53 -3.48
C ARG A 72 -13.85 -4.47 -4.24
N GLU A 73 -13.23 -3.56 -3.49
CA GLU A 73 -12.39 -2.50 -4.05
C GLU A 73 -10.94 -3.01 -4.21
N LEU A 74 -10.30 -2.60 -5.31
CA LEU A 74 -8.88 -2.82 -5.55
C LEU A 74 -8.13 -1.52 -5.29
N ASP A 75 -7.25 -1.49 -4.29
CA ASP A 75 -6.37 -0.35 -4.03
C ASP A 75 -4.94 -0.69 -4.45
N ILE A 76 -4.38 0.11 -5.36
CA ILE A 76 -2.99 -0.05 -5.83
C ILE A 76 -2.15 1.14 -5.38
N LYS A 77 -1.05 0.84 -4.71
CA LYS A 77 -0.09 1.84 -4.24
C LYS A 77 1.32 1.53 -4.70
N THR A 78 2.08 2.59 -4.99
CA THR A 78 3.49 2.50 -5.39
C THR A 78 4.41 2.74 -4.20
N LEU A 79 5.42 1.90 -4.05
CA LEU A 79 6.36 1.94 -2.91
C LEU A 79 7.48 2.97 -3.10
N GLU A 80 7.74 3.40 -4.33
CA GLU A 80 8.76 4.38 -4.70
C GLU A 80 8.55 5.72 -3.99
N ARG A 81 7.29 6.14 -3.87
CA ARG A 81 6.89 7.42 -3.23
C ARG A 81 6.24 7.24 -1.87
N ALA A 82 6.05 6.00 -1.43
CA ALA A 82 5.49 5.71 -0.12
C ALA A 82 6.36 6.24 1.01
N ASP A 83 5.70 6.73 2.05
CA ASP A 83 6.38 7.12 3.29
C ASP A 83 6.89 5.89 4.07
N ALA A 84 7.71 6.17 5.08
CA ALA A 84 8.36 5.14 5.89
C ALA A 84 7.38 4.26 6.66
N LEU A 85 6.25 4.82 7.12
CA LEU A 85 5.22 4.08 7.85
C LEU A 85 4.51 3.13 6.89
N PHE A 86 4.08 3.60 5.72
CA PHE A 86 3.41 2.77 4.73
C PHE A 86 4.28 1.60 4.27
N ARG A 87 5.55 1.86 3.91
CA ARG A 87 6.49 0.80 3.52
C ARG A 87 6.64 -0.25 4.61
N TYR A 88 6.74 0.19 5.87
CA TYR A 88 6.86 -0.72 7.00
C TYR A 88 5.60 -1.57 7.20
N GLU A 89 4.40 -0.98 7.11
CA GLU A 89 3.15 -1.73 7.25
C GLU A 89 2.95 -2.75 6.12
N VAL A 90 3.28 -2.38 4.87
CA VAL A 90 3.28 -3.29 3.72
C VAL A 90 4.24 -4.45 3.95
N THR A 91 5.46 -4.19 4.35
CA THR A 91 6.51 -5.23 4.51
C THR A 91 6.34 -6.09 5.76
N LYS A 92 5.68 -5.58 6.79
CA LYS A 92 5.43 -6.27 8.06
C LYS A 92 4.37 -7.36 7.93
N THR A 93 3.31 -7.11 7.16
CA THR A 93 2.19 -8.05 7.01
C THR A 93 2.03 -8.59 5.59
N GLY A 94 2.73 -8.00 4.62
CA GLY A 94 2.54 -8.29 3.22
C GLY A 94 3.12 -9.62 2.75
N VAL A 95 2.42 -10.21 1.80
CA VAL A 95 2.79 -11.46 1.12
C VAL A 95 3.34 -11.11 -0.26
N LEU A 96 4.57 -11.54 -0.53
CA LEU A 96 5.19 -11.40 -1.84
C LEU A 96 4.45 -12.30 -2.85
N LEU A 97 3.90 -11.68 -3.89
CA LEU A 97 3.22 -12.38 -4.99
C LEU A 97 4.13 -12.56 -6.21
N PHE A 98 5.07 -11.63 -6.41
CA PHE A 98 6.05 -11.64 -7.49
C PHE A 98 7.31 -10.89 -7.06
N GLY A 99 8.46 -11.36 -7.53
CA GLY A 99 9.79 -10.82 -7.24
C GLY A 99 10.71 -11.85 -6.58
N ASP A 100 11.96 -11.48 -6.40
CA ASP A 100 12.93 -12.33 -5.72
C ASP A 100 12.76 -12.26 -4.19
N ALA A 101 12.81 -13.42 -3.54
CA ALA A 101 12.55 -13.54 -2.11
C ALA A 101 13.68 -12.94 -1.24
N LEU A 102 14.93 -13.05 -1.69
CA LEU A 102 16.06 -12.48 -0.97
C LEU A 102 16.01 -10.95 -1.04
N ASP A 103 15.78 -10.41 -2.23
CA ASP A 103 15.55 -8.98 -2.47
C ASP A 103 14.41 -8.43 -1.61
N TYR A 104 13.34 -9.20 -1.44
CA TYR A 104 12.21 -8.80 -0.59
C TYR A 104 12.58 -8.78 0.90
N GLU A 105 13.36 -9.75 1.40
CA GLU A 105 13.85 -9.72 2.78
C GLU A 105 14.80 -8.54 3.04
N GLU A 106 15.66 -8.20 2.07
CA GLU A 106 16.48 -6.99 2.13
C GLU A 106 15.61 -5.72 2.17
N PHE A 107 14.55 -5.68 1.35
CA PHE A 107 13.61 -4.56 1.33
C PHE A 107 12.84 -4.44 2.66
N LYS A 108 12.45 -5.55 3.30
CA LYS A 108 11.83 -5.56 4.64
C LYS A 108 12.78 -4.97 5.69
N ALA A 109 14.06 -5.38 5.67
CA ALA A 109 15.07 -4.83 6.58
C ALA A 109 15.27 -3.32 6.36
N TYR A 110 15.32 -2.88 5.10
CA TYR A 110 15.38 -1.46 4.74
C TYR A 110 14.16 -0.69 5.27
N ALA A 111 12.94 -1.18 5.02
CA ALA A 111 11.70 -0.53 5.44
C ALA A 111 11.62 -0.40 6.97
N TYR A 112 12.00 -1.45 7.70
CA TYR A 112 12.07 -1.42 9.17
C TYR A 112 13.05 -0.37 9.69
N ARG A 113 14.26 -0.30 9.11
CA ARG A 113 15.26 0.69 9.50
C ARG A 113 14.75 2.11 9.27
N VAL A 114 14.27 2.40 8.05
CA VAL A 114 13.79 3.75 7.70
C VAL A 114 12.59 4.15 8.57
N PHE A 115 11.70 3.22 8.90
CA PHE A 115 10.63 3.44 9.86
C PHE A 115 11.18 3.77 11.26
N THR A 116 12.15 3.01 11.75
CA THR A 116 12.73 3.24 13.08
C THR A 116 13.42 4.61 13.15
N ASP A 117 14.20 4.94 12.13
CA ASP A 117 14.97 6.20 12.06
C ASP A 117 14.05 7.43 11.97
N SER A 118 12.88 7.30 11.34
CA SER A 118 11.91 8.40 11.21
C SER A 118 10.98 8.57 12.41
N ARG A 119 11.22 7.87 13.53
CA ARG A 119 10.38 7.93 14.75
C ARG A 119 10.19 9.36 15.27
N ASP A 120 11.28 10.13 15.35
CA ASP A 120 11.23 11.47 15.95
C ASP A 120 10.46 12.45 15.03
N LEU A 121 10.59 12.29 13.71
CA LEU A 121 9.82 13.05 12.72
C LEU A 121 8.32 12.75 12.83
N ARG A 122 7.94 11.47 12.94
CA ARG A 122 6.53 11.08 13.13
C ARG A 122 5.97 11.59 14.47
N ALA A 123 6.78 11.59 15.52
CA ALA A 123 6.39 12.15 16.82
C ALA A 123 6.08 13.65 16.71
N LEU A 124 6.93 14.40 15.99
CA LEU A 124 6.70 15.80 15.70
C LEU A 124 5.44 16.02 14.86
N GLU A 125 5.24 15.23 13.81
CA GLU A 125 4.04 15.27 12.96
C GLU A 125 2.76 15.10 13.79
N LEU A 126 2.73 14.13 14.72
CA LEU A 126 1.60 13.92 15.63
C LEU A 126 1.32 15.13 16.53
N ILE A 127 2.37 15.81 17.00
CA ILE A 127 2.23 17.03 17.82
C ILE A 127 1.60 18.14 16.97
N LEU A 128 2.09 18.35 15.75
CA LEU A 128 1.60 19.38 14.84
C LEU A 128 0.14 19.10 14.42
N LEU A 129 -0.19 17.85 14.10
CA LEU A 129 -1.54 17.44 13.74
C LEU A 129 -2.54 17.73 14.88
N LYS A 130 -2.19 17.36 16.11
CA LYS A 130 -3.03 17.65 17.30
C LYS A 130 -3.28 19.14 17.48
N LYS A 131 -2.27 19.98 17.22
CA LYS A 131 -2.39 21.43 17.29
C LYS A 131 -3.33 21.95 16.20
N SER A 132 -3.20 21.46 14.97
CA SER A 132 -4.06 21.81 13.83
C SER A 132 -5.52 21.44 14.09
N ILE A 133 -5.80 20.21 14.53
CA ILE A 133 -7.16 19.76 14.88
C ILE A 133 -7.78 20.64 15.97
N ARG A 134 -7.02 20.96 17.02
CA ARG A 134 -7.48 21.86 18.09
C ARG A 134 -7.82 23.26 17.57
N SER A 135 -7.02 23.79 16.65
CA SER A 135 -7.27 25.09 16.01
C SER A 135 -8.55 25.07 15.16
N LEU A 136 -8.77 23.99 14.40
CA LEU A 136 -9.99 23.82 13.61
C LEU A 136 -11.22 23.71 14.51
N ALA A 137 -11.18 22.88 15.56
CA ALA A 137 -12.28 22.73 16.51
C ALA A 137 -12.69 24.07 17.16
N LYS A 138 -11.72 24.91 17.52
CA LYS A 138 -11.97 26.26 18.04
C LYS A 138 -12.67 27.16 17.02
N ARG A 139 -12.26 27.12 15.74
CA ARG A 139 -12.89 27.90 14.67
C ARG A 139 -14.33 27.47 14.43
N TYR A 140 -14.57 26.16 14.29
CA TYR A 140 -15.93 25.62 14.16
C TYR A 140 -16.84 25.98 15.33
N ALA A 141 -16.33 25.99 16.56
CA ALA A 141 -17.09 26.40 17.73
C ALA A 141 -17.45 27.90 17.71
N LEU A 142 -16.54 28.75 17.24
CA LEU A 142 -16.78 30.20 17.08
C LEU A 142 -17.79 30.50 15.98
N ASP A 143 -17.75 29.75 14.87
CA ASP A 143 -18.69 29.93 13.76
C ASP A 143 -20.11 29.47 14.14
N LYS A 144 -20.25 28.43 14.97
CA LYS A 144 -21.55 28.00 15.53
C LYS A 144 -22.15 28.97 16.54
N LEU A 145 -21.34 29.77 17.23
CA LEU A 145 -21.81 30.80 18.17
C LEU A 145 -22.24 32.10 17.46
N ARG A 146 -21.96 32.23 16.16
CA ARG A 146 -22.30 33.38 15.32
C ARG A 146 -23.57 33.19 14.47
N GLN A 147 -24.15 31.99 14.48
CA GLN A 147 -25.43 31.63 13.86
C GLN A 147 -26.53 31.58 14.92
#